data_AF-A0A819IEK5-F1
#
_entry.id   AF-A0A819IEK5-F1
#
_cell.length_a   1.000
_cell.length_b   1.000
_cell.length_c   1.000
_cell.angle_alpha   90.00
_cell.angle_beta   90.00
_cell.angle_gamma   90.00
#
_symmetry.space_group_name_H-M   'P 1'
#
loop_
_entity.id
_entity.type
_entity.pdbx_description
1 polymer ?
#
loop_
_entity_poly.entity_id
_entity_poly.type
_entity_poly.pdbx_seq_one_letter_code
_entity_poly.pdbx_strand_id
1 'polypeptide(L)'
;MQFDDFYKTIGSFGRYQKIKYFLICLTYMFPPIMVYTWSFTAATPSFRCRTAIDDISGISITDEILQHYKPNESQCRQYQNKISLAECQRCFQLTNETDYDDTHMKPCTNFIFDRTYYQSTLVEEWYMVCNRVSLKSFVQMIFFLGYMVGSLVFGILSDKFGRRPIMGASFVVITLASFMCAFAPHSKLGFEISYAFFVLGRFLLACAIRGVGLTGFVIGVEIG
;
A
#
# COMPACT_ATOMS: atom_id res chain seq x y z
N MET A 1 27.90 35.72 -17.08
CA MET A 1 29.13 34.92 -16.91
C MET A 1 29.72 35.25 -15.55
N GLN A 2 29.42 34.47 -14.50
CA GLN A 2 30.06 34.66 -13.18
C GLN A 2 30.05 33.41 -12.26
N PHE A 3 29.52 32.26 -12.72
CA PHE A 3 29.58 31.00 -11.96
C PHE A 3 30.75 30.10 -12.41
N ASP A 4 31.12 30.10 -13.69
CA ASP A 4 32.22 29.26 -14.20
C ASP A 4 33.61 29.68 -13.67
N ASP A 5 33.81 30.97 -13.37
CA ASP A 5 35.05 31.46 -12.76
C ASP A 5 35.13 31.13 -11.26
N PHE A 6 33.97 30.91 -10.61
CA PHE A 6 33.93 30.41 -9.25
C PHE A 6 34.45 28.96 -9.21
N TYR A 7 34.00 28.09 -10.13
CA TYR A 7 34.48 26.70 -10.25
C TYR A 7 35.99 26.57 -10.55
N LYS A 8 36.57 27.52 -11.30
CA LYS A 8 38.03 27.57 -11.51
C LYS A 8 38.81 27.88 -10.22
N THR A 9 38.19 28.57 -9.26
CA THR A 9 38.81 29.01 -8.01
C THR A 9 38.74 27.95 -6.90
N ILE A 10 37.66 27.15 -6.85
CA ILE A 10 37.47 26.07 -5.85
C ILE A 10 38.20 24.76 -6.21
N GLY A 11 38.74 24.66 -7.43
CA GLY A 11 39.34 23.44 -7.97
C GLY A 11 38.29 22.45 -8.53
N SER A 12 38.74 21.56 -9.41
CA SER A 12 37.85 20.56 -10.05
C SER A 12 37.32 19.55 -9.03
N PHE A 13 36.09 19.06 -9.24
CA PHE A 13 35.46 18.03 -8.40
C PHE A 13 36.39 16.82 -8.20
N GLY A 14 36.93 16.68 -6.99
CA GLY A 14 37.81 15.57 -6.63
C GLY A 14 37.06 14.23 -6.64
N ARG A 15 37.79 13.12 -6.75
CA ARG A 15 37.20 11.76 -6.72
C ARG A 15 36.32 11.53 -5.49
N TYR A 16 36.73 12.07 -4.34
CA TYR A 16 35.98 11.94 -3.08
C TYR A 16 34.66 12.72 -3.07
N GLN A 17 34.62 13.93 -3.64
CA GLN A 17 33.38 14.71 -3.77
C GLN A 17 32.39 14.01 -4.73
N LYS A 18 32.89 13.43 -5.83
CA LYS A 18 32.07 12.63 -6.76
C LYS A 18 31.43 11.41 -6.09
N ILE A 19 32.21 10.66 -5.30
CA ILE A 19 31.71 9.50 -4.55
C ILE A 19 30.63 9.92 -3.53
N LYS A 20 30.87 11.00 -2.79
CA LYS A 20 29.87 11.53 -1.83
C LYS A 20 28.58 11.96 -2.49
N TYR A 21 28.68 12.71 -3.59
CA TYR A 21 27.52 13.15 -4.34
C TYR A 21 26.72 11.95 -4.87
N PHE A 22 27.40 10.94 -5.42
CA PHE A 22 26.76 9.70 -5.85
C PHE A 22 26.02 8.97 -4.70
N LEU A 23 26.63 8.89 -3.51
CA LEU A 23 25.98 8.27 -2.34
C LEU A 23 24.74 9.05 -1.86
N ILE A 24 24.75 10.38 -1.97
CA ILE A 24 23.59 11.23 -1.66
C ILE A 24 22.48 11.02 -2.68
N CYS A 25 22.81 10.95 -3.97
CA CYS A 25 21.83 10.64 -5.03
C CYS A 25 21.20 9.26 -4.82
N LEU A 26 21.99 8.25 -4.46
CA LEU A 26 21.50 6.90 -4.17
C LEU A 26 20.56 6.90 -2.95
N THR A 27 20.91 7.66 -1.92
CA THR A 27 20.06 7.88 -0.74
C THR A 27 18.74 8.55 -1.09
N TYR A 28 18.70 9.37 -2.14
CA TYR A 28 17.49 10.07 -2.58
C TYR A 28 16.56 9.21 -3.44
N MET A 29 17.10 8.23 -4.19
CA MET A 29 16.29 7.36 -5.05
C MET A 29 15.50 6.29 -4.30
N PHE A 30 16.05 5.77 -3.20
CA PHE A 30 15.44 4.63 -2.50
C PHE A 30 14.13 4.95 -1.76
N PRO A 31 14.00 6.06 -1.00
CA PRO A 31 12.77 6.37 -0.27
C PRO A 31 11.52 6.54 -1.14
N PRO A 32 11.57 7.23 -2.31
CA PRO A 32 10.43 7.32 -3.22
C PRO A 32 9.90 5.95 -3.66
N ILE A 33 10.79 5.00 -3.97
CA ILE A 33 10.39 3.63 -4.35
C ILE A 33 9.53 3.02 -3.24
N MET A 34 9.95 3.17 -1.97
CA MET A 34 9.19 2.68 -0.82
C MET A 34 7.83 3.35 -0.63
N VAL A 35 7.69 4.63 -1.02
CA VAL A 35 6.39 5.31 -1.01
C VAL A 35 5.48 4.75 -2.10
N TYR A 36 5.99 4.59 -3.32
CA TYR A 36 5.20 4.12 -4.46
C TYR A 36 4.79 2.66 -4.36
N THR A 37 5.54 1.81 -3.65
CA THR A 37 5.16 0.41 -3.38
C THR A 37 3.75 0.32 -2.76
N TRP A 38 3.33 1.31 -1.97
CA TRP A 38 1.98 1.36 -1.39
C TRP A 38 0.87 1.25 -2.45
N SER A 39 1.02 1.89 -3.61
CA SER A 39 0.02 1.86 -4.67
C SER A 39 -0.21 0.46 -5.22
N PHE A 40 0.84 -0.36 -5.24
CA PHE A 40 0.77 -1.75 -5.71
C PHE A 40 0.28 -2.68 -4.60
N THR A 41 0.82 -2.54 -3.38
CA THR A 41 0.46 -3.41 -2.25
C THR A 41 -0.97 -3.16 -1.75
N ALA A 42 -1.47 -1.93 -1.86
CA ALA A 42 -2.83 -1.56 -1.51
C ALA A 42 -3.76 -1.47 -2.73
N ALA A 43 -3.36 -1.98 -3.90
CA ALA A 43 -4.25 -2.08 -5.05
C ALA A 43 -5.47 -2.94 -4.69
N THR A 44 -6.64 -2.53 -5.17
CA THR A 44 -7.90 -3.27 -5.00
C THR A 44 -8.15 -4.03 -6.30
N PRO A 45 -7.77 -5.31 -6.42
CA PRO A 45 -8.09 -6.09 -7.61
C PRO A 45 -9.61 -6.24 -7.74
N SER A 46 -10.08 -6.50 -8.96
CA SER A 46 -11.48 -6.87 -9.18
C SER A 46 -11.81 -8.10 -8.33
N PHE A 47 -12.90 -7.99 -7.58
CA PHE A 47 -13.33 -9.04 -6.66
C PHE A 47 -14.80 -9.37 -6.89
N ARG A 48 -15.13 -10.63 -6.62
CA ARG A 48 -16.50 -11.14 -6.58
C ARG A 48 -16.70 -11.96 -5.34
N CYS A 49 -17.95 -12.20 -5.00
CA CYS A 49 -18.29 -13.08 -3.90
C CYS A 49 -18.14 -14.56 -4.32
N ARG A 50 -17.68 -15.39 -3.39
CA ARG A 50 -17.60 -16.85 -3.59
C ARG A 50 -19.01 -17.44 -3.56
N THR A 51 -19.30 -18.32 -4.51
CA THR A 51 -20.60 -18.97 -4.66
C THR A 51 -20.45 -20.50 -4.65
N ALA A 52 -21.56 -21.22 -4.43
CA ALA A 52 -21.56 -22.69 -4.46
C ALA A 52 -21.19 -23.28 -5.83
N ILE A 53 -21.28 -22.48 -6.91
CA ILE A 53 -20.90 -22.89 -8.28
C ILE A 53 -19.36 -23.03 -8.37
N ASP A 54 -18.60 -22.27 -7.59
CA ASP A 54 -17.13 -22.30 -7.60
C ASP A 54 -16.55 -23.61 -7.04
N ASP A 55 -17.33 -24.35 -6.24
CA ASP A 55 -16.94 -25.65 -5.69
C ASP A 55 -17.27 -26.83 -6.63
N ILE A 56 -17.95 -26.58 -7.75
CA ILE A 56 -18.31 -27.61 -8.74
C ILE A 56 -17.22 -27.69 -9.81
N SER A 57 -16.42 -28.75 -9.77
CA SER A 57 -15.43 -29.02 -10.81
C SER A 57 -16.10 -29.40 -12.13
N GLY A 58 -15.81 -28.65 -13.21
CA GLY A 58 -16.27 -28.95 -14.57
C GLY A 58 -17.25 -27.96 -15.19
N ILE A 59 -17.67 -26.91 -14.46
CA ILE A 59 -18.46 -25.81 -15.02
C ILE A 59 -17.52 -24.64 -15.37
N SER A 60 -17.36 -24.36 -16.65
CA SER A 60 -16.70 -23.13 -17.11
C SER A 60 -17.65 -21.95 -16.96
N ILE A 61 -17.48 -21.18 -15.88
CA ILE A 61 -18.21 -19.93 -15.65
C ILE A 61 -17.79 -18.92 -16.73
N THR A 62 -18.74 -18.43 -17.53
CA THR A 62 -18.48 -17.40 -18.54
C THR A 62 -18.35 -16.01 -17.90
N ASP A 63 -17.59 -15.11 -18.54
CA ASP A 63 -17.36 -13.74 -18.06
C ASP A 63 -18.66 -12.92 -17.88
N GLU A 64 -19.72 -13.24 -18.63
CA GLU A 64 -21.05 -12.63 -18.50
C GLU A 64 -21.72 -12.98 -17.17
N ILE A 65 -21.60 -14.24 -16.73
CA ILE A 65 -22.13 -14.70 -15.45
C ILE A 65 -21.33 -14.06 -14.31
N LEU A 66 -20.01 -13.92 -14.48
CA LEU A 66 -19.11 -13.30 -13.51
C LEU A 66 -19.44 -11.82 -13.24
N GLN A 67 -19.93 -11.08 -14.24
CA GLN A 67 -20.36 -9.68 -14.07
C GLN A 67 -21.60 -9.55 -13.18
N HIS A 68 -22.51 -10.53 -13.22
CA HIS A 68 -23.72 -10.52 -12.39
C HIS A 68 -23.42 -10.79 -10.90
N TYR A 69 -22.28 -11.43 -10.61
CA TYR A 69 -21.82 -11.73 -9.25
C TYR A 69 -20.92 -10.64 -8.64
N LYS A 70 -20.76 -9.49 -9.31
CA LYS A 70 -20.07 -8.34 -8.72
C LYS A 70 -20.92 -7.74 -7.60
N PRO A 71 -20.43 -7.68 -6.35
CA PRO A 71 -21.18 -7.07 -5.27
C PRO A 71 -21.30 -5.56 -5.50
N ASN A 72 -22.40 -4.97 -5.01
CA ASN A 72 -22.52 -3.52 -4.97
C ASN A 72 -21.41 -2.93 -4.07
N GLU A 73 -20.59 -2.02 -4.62
CA GLU A 73 -19.36 -1.50 -3.99
C GLU A 73 -19.58 -0.94 -2.58
N SER A 74 -20.77 -0.40 -2.32
CA SER A 74 -21.11 0.27 -1.06
C SER A 74 -21.58 -0.67 0.05
N GLN A 75 -22.16 -1.83 -0.27
CA GLN A 75 -22.80 -2.68 0.74
C GLN A 75 -22.33 -4.14 0.77
N CYS A 76 -21.48 -4.58 -0.18
CA CYS A 76 -20.99 -5.97 -0.25
C CYS A 76 -22.12 -7.01 -0.16
N ARG A 77 -23.30 -6.66 -0.66
CA ARG A 77 -24.46 -7.53 -0.68
C ARG A 77 -24.52 -8.22 -2.02
N GLN A 78 -24.83 -9.51 -1.98
CA GLN A 78 -25.14 -10.31 -3.16
C GLN A 78 -26.52 -10.95 -2.98
N TYR A 79 -27.21 -11.08 -4.11
CA TYR A 79 -28.47 -11.81 -4.19
C TYR A 79 -28.25 -13.30 -3.90
N GLN A 80 -28.97 -13.85 -2.92
CA GLN A 80 -28.89 -15.26 -2.58
C GLN A 80 -29.92 -16.07 -3.39
N ASN A 81 -29.46 -16.73 -4.45
CA ASN A 81 -30.22 -17.82 -5.06
C ASN A 81 -30.11 -19.07 -4.18
N LYS A 82 -31.21 -19.49 -3.53
CA LYS A 82 -31.31 -20.73 -2.73
C LYS A 82 -31.34 -21.98 -3.62
N ILE A 83 -30.36 -22.16 -4.50
CA ILE A 83 -30.40 -23.26 -5.46
C ILE A 83 -29.50 -24.38 -4.95
N SER A 84 -30.12 -25.49 -4.55
CA SER A 84 -29.46 -26.78 -4.37
C SER A 84 -28.90 -27.28 -5.70
N LEU A 85 -27.67 -27.79 -5.68
CA LEU A 85 -26.85 -28.23 -6.82
C LEU A 85 -27.54 -29.20 -7.81
N ALA A 86 -28.66 -29.83 -7.46
CA ALA A 86 -29.36 -30.81 -8.30
C ALA A 86 -30.17 -30.18 -9.46
N GLU A 87 -30.40 -28.86 -9.46
CA GLU A 87 -31.29 -28.18 -10.44
C GLU A 87 -30.57 -27.12 -11.31
N CYS A 88 -29.24 -27.16 -11.36
CA CYS A 88 -28.40 -26.09 -11.90
C CYS A 88 -28.37 -25.96 -13.45
N GLN A 89 -29.23 -26.66 -14.19
CA GLN A 89 -29.38 -26.47 -15.64
C GLN A 89 -30.48 -25.47 -16.00
N ARG A 90 -31.36 -25.13 -15.05
CA ARG A 90 -32.52 -24.23 -15.27
C ARG A 90 -32.33 -22.82 -14.69
N CYS A 91 -31.33 -22.62 -13.83
CA CYS A 91 -31.10 -21.37 -13.12
C CYS A 91 -30.58 -20.23 -14.01
N PHE A 92 -29.99 -20.57 -15.16
CA PHE A 92 -29.54 -19.60 -16.16
C PHE A 92 -30.72 -18.83 -16.80
N GLN A 93 -31.95 -19.35 -16.72
CA GLN A 93 -33.12 -18.68 -17.30
C GLN A 93 -33.86 -17.73 -16.33
N LEU A 94 -33.51 -17.70 -15.05
CA LEU A 94 -34.18 -16.88 -14.03
C LEU A 94 -33.53 -15.51 -13.79
N THR A 95 -32.49 -15.13 -14.54
CA THR A 95 -31.94 -13.76 -14.49
C THR A 95 -32.78 -12.73 -15.24
N ASN A 96 -33.89 -13.15 -15.87
CA ASN A 96 -34.77 -12.26 -16.63
C ASN A 96 -35.97 -11.73 -15.83
N GLU A 97 -36.19 -12.17 -14.59
CA GLU A 97 -37.21 -11.58 -13.72
C GLU A 97 -36.55 -10.63 -12.73
N THR A 98 -36.59 -9.34 -13.06
CA THR A 98 -36.26 -8.24 -12.16
C THR A 98 -37.36 -8.07 -11.12
N ASP A 99 -37.45 -8.98 -10.16
CA ASP A 99 -38.11 -8.68 -8.89
C ASP A 99 -37.01 -8.39 -7.86
N TYR A 100 -36.66 -7.10 -7.78
CA TYR A 100 -35.63 -6.58 -6.88
C TYR A 100 -36.21 -6.53 -5.47
N ASP A 101 -36.33 -7.70 -4.83
CA ASP A 101 -36.74 -7.81 -3.44
C ASP A 101 -35.50 -7.83 -2.53
N ASP A 102 -35.31 -6.74 -1.78
CA ASP A 102 -34.20 -6.52 -0.84
C ASP A 102 -34.12 -7.57 0.29
N THR A 103 -35.19 -8.35 0.49
CA THR A 103 -35.26 -9.40 1.51
C THR A 103 -34.31 -10.59 1.25
N HIS A 104 -33.78 -10.72 0.03
CA HIS A 104 -32.87 -11.81 -0.37
C HIS A 104 -31.38 -11.43 -0.47
N MET A 105 -30.99 -10.29 0.12
CA MET A 105 -29.59 -9.87 0.15
C MET A 105 -28.84 -10.39 1.36
N LYS A 106 -27.76 -11.16 1.14
CA LYS A 106 -26.82 -11.54 2.20
C LYS A 106 -25.48 -10.82 2.06
N PRO A 107 -24.82 -10.48 3.20
CA PRO A 107 -23.45 -10.00 3.16
C PRO A 107 -22.52 -11.12 2.68
N CYS A 108 -21.61 -10.80 1.77
CA CYS A 108 -20.59 -11.74 1.34
C CYS A 108 -19.52 -11.92 2.42
N THR A 109 -19.33 -13.15 2.87
CA THR A 109 -18.28 -13.50 3.85
C THR A 109 -16.96 -13.88 3.16
N ASN A 110 -17.05 -14.48 1.97
CA ASN A 110 -15.89 -14.99 1.23
C ASN A 110 -15.80 -14.32 -0.14
N PHE A 111 -14.58 -13.90 -0.50
CA PHE A 111 -14.30 -13.19 -1.75
C PHE A 111 -13.33 -14.00 -2.61
N ILE A 112 -13.50 -13.89 -3.92
CA ILE A 112 -12.56 -14.37 -4.93
C ILE A 112 -12.01 -13.13 -5.62
N PHE A 113 -10.69 -12.94 -5.54
CA PHE A 113 -9.98 -11.85 -6.18
C PHE A 113 -9.36 -12.32 -7.49
N ASP A 114 -9.42 -11.47 -8.51
CA ASP A 114 -8.76 -11.70 -9.78
C ASP A 114 -7.24 -11.47 -9.65
N ARG A 115 -6.47 -12.49 -10.02
CA ARG A 115 -5.00 -12.50 -9.92
C ARG A 115 -4.28 -12.24 -11.24
N THR A 116 -5.00 -11.79 -12.27
CA THR A 116 -4.43 -11.52 -13.60
C THR A 116 -3.34 -10.44 -13.54
N TYR A 117 -3.53 -9.37 -12.75
CA TYR A 117 -2.60 -8.25 -12.64
C TYR A 117 -1.78 -8.24 -11.34
N TYR A 118 -2.35 -8.76 -10.25
CA TYR A 118 -1.75 -8.73 -8.92
C TYR A 118 -1.70 -10.14 -8.33
N GLN A 119 -0.51 -10.62 -7.98
CA GLN A 119 -0.34 -11.95 -7.38
C GLN A 119 -0.91 -12.03 -5.96
N SER A 120 -0.68 -11.02 -5.14
CA SER A 120 -1.22 -10.87 -3.79
C SER A 120 -1.20 -9.41 -3.39
N THR A 121 -2.25 -8.96 -2.72
CA THR A 121 -2.39 -7.58 -2.22
C THR A 121 -2.78 -7.59 -0.75
N LEU A 122 -2.44 -6.53 -0.03
CA LEU A 122 -2.84 -6.35 1.37
C LEU A 122 -4.36 -6.29 1.50
N VAL A 123 -5.03 -5.74 0.49
CA VAL A 123 -6.49 -5.66 0.42
C VAL A 123 -7.11 -7.05 0.41
N GLU A 124 -6.55 -7.98 -0.37
CA GLU A 124 -6.99 -9.37 -0.42
C GLU A 124 -6.73 -10.10 0.90
N GLU A 125 -5.53 -9.95 1.47
CA GLU A 125 -5.13 -10.66 2.69
C GLU A 125 -5.96 -10.28 3.92
N TRP A 126 -6.37 -9.01 4.00
CA TRP A 126 -7.13 -8.46 5.13
C TRP A 126 -8.61 -8.18 4.84
N TYR A 127 -9.09 -8.58 3.66
CA TYR A 127 -10.45 -8.31 3.18
C TYR A 127 -10.87 -6.84 3.38
N MET A 128 -10.02 -5.90 2.98
CA MET A 128 -10.27 -4.45 3.06
C MET A 128 -11.18 -3.97 1.92
N VAL A 129 -12.32 -4.64 1.74
CA VAL A 129 -13.33 -4.33 0.72
C VAL A 129 -14.64 -3.85 1.37
N CYS A 130 -15.45 -3.12 0.61
CA CYS A 130 -16.76 -2.60 1.03
C CYS A 130 -16.71 -1.84 2.38
N ASN A 131 -17.31 -2.39 3.45
CA ASN A 131 -17.36 -1.74 4.78
C ASN A 131 -15.97 -1.44 5.37
N ARG A 132 -14.92 -2.14 4.92
CA ARG A 132 -13.54 -1.98 5.39
C ARG A 132 -12.65 -1.17 4.45
N VAL A 133 -13.22 -0.55 3.40
CA VAL A 133 -12.44 0.25 2.45
C VAL A 133 -11.79 1.47 3.10
N SER A 134 -12.40 2.00 4.18
CA SER A 134 -11.89 3.12 4.96
C SER A 134 -10.54 2.84 5.63
N LEU A 135 -10.24 1.57 5.95
CA LEU A 135 -8.98 1.17 6.59
C LEU A 135 -7.76 1.45 5.70
N LYS A 136 -7.90 1.28 4.38
CA LYS A 136 -6.86 1.62 3.41
C LYS A 136 -6.58 3.13 3.42
N SER A 137 -7.64 3.94 3.35
CA SER A 137 -7.55 5.40 3.37
C SER A 137 -6.95 5.90 4.69
N PHE A 138 -7.30 5.26 5.82
CA PHE A 138 -6.73 5.58 7.13
C PHE A 138 -5.20 5.34 7.17
N VAL A 139 -4.72 4.22 6.61
CA VAL A 139 -3.27 3.96 6.53
C VAL A 139 -2.55 5.01 5.66
N GLN A 140 -3.18 5.46 4.58
CA GLN A 140 -2.60 6.52 3.75
C GLN A 140 -2.59 7.87 4.48
N MET A 141 -3.64 8.18 5.22
CA MET A 141 -3.72 9.39 6.03
C MET A 141 -2.65 9.40 7.14
N ILE A 142 -2.49 8.31 7.90
CA ILE A 142 -1.47 8.24 8.95
C ILE A 142 -0.05 8.34 8.38
N PHE A 143 0.16 7.82 7.16
CA PHE A 143 1.44 7.95 6.47
C PHE A 143 1.76 9.42 6.19
N PHE A 144 0.82 10.21 5.66
CA PHE A 144 1.04 11.64 5.44
C PHE A 144 1.17 12.43 6.74
N LEU A 145 0.43 12.05 7.79
CA LEU A 145 0.62 12.62 9.14
C LEU A 145 2.05 12.39 9.62
N GLY A 146 2.57 11.16 9.49
CA GLY A 146 3.97 10.84 9.81
C GLY A 146 4.95 11.64 8.96
N TYR A 147 4.65 11.87 7.69
CA TYR A 147 5.46 12.72 6.82
C TYR A 147 5.56 14.17 7.35
N MET A 148 4.45 14.72 7.82
CA MET A 148 4.40 16.06 8.43
C MET A 148 5.12 16.12 9.78
N VAL A 149 4.91 15.13 10.65
CA VAL A 149 5.60 15.08 11.95
C VAL A 149 7.10 14.89 11.75
N GLY A 150 7.48 14.01 10.81
CA GLY A 150 8.87 13.75 10.46
C GLY A 150 9.61 14.99 9.97
N SER A 151 8.97 15.85 9.16
CA SER A 151 9.62 17.06 8.68
C SER A 151 9.98 18.03 9.81
N LEU A 152 9.12 18.16 10.82
CA LEU A 152 9.37 19.00 11.98
C LEU A 152 10.42 18.39 12.91
N VAL A 153 10.23 17.13 13.30
CA VAL A 153 11.06 16.46 14.30
C VAL A 153 12.48 16.23 13.77
N PHE A 154 12.63 15.62 12.59
CA PHE A 154 13.96 15.37 12.02
C PHE A 154 14.64 16.66 11.56
N GLY A 155 13.90 17.70 11.20
CA GLY A 155 14.46 19.03 10.95
C GLY A 155 15.15 19.60 12.18
N ILE A 156 14.41 19.70 13.30
CA ILE A 156 14.95 20.23 14.57
C ILE A 156 16.10 19.37 15.09
N LEU A 157 15.97 18.04 15.02
CA LEU A 157 17.01 17.11 15.46
C LEU A 157 18.29 17.24 14.62
N SER A 158 18.14 17.40 13.30
CA SER A 158 19.26 17.58 12.35
C SER A 158 20.06 18.83 12.67
N ASP A 159 19.38 19.92 13.04
CA ASP A 159 20.05 21.18 13.39
C ASP A 159 20.75 21.11 14.75
N LYS A 160 20.21 20.33 15.71
CA LYS A 160 20.78 20.23 17.06
C LYS A 160 21.91 19.20 17.20
N PHE A 161 21.76 18.02 16.60
CA PHE A 161 22.70 16.90 16.73
C PHE A 161 23.62 16.73 15.51
N GLY A 162 23.44 17.55 14.49
CA GLY A 162 24.18 17.47 13.24
C GLY A 162 23.52 16.54 12.22
N ARG A 163 23.72 16.85 10.93
CA ARG A 163 22.97 16.25 9.82
C ARG A 163 23.35 14.80 9.52
N ARG A 164 24.64 14.47 9.61
CA ARG A 164 25.16 13.12 9.32
C ARG A 164 24.67 12.04 10.30
N PRO A 165 24.75 12.21 11.63
CA PRO A 165 24.25 11.19 12.55
C PRO A 165 22.74 11.02 12.48
N ILE A 166 21.99 12.12 12.29
CA ILE A 166 20.53 12.07 12.13
C ILE A 166 20.12 11.35 10.84
N MET A 167 20.84 11.55 9.74
CA MET A 167 20.61 10.77 8.51
C MET A 167 20.83 9.27 8.75
N GLY A 168 21.90 8.90 9.44
CA GLY A 168 22.16 7.50 9.81
C GLY A 168 21.07 6.91 10.72
N ALA A 169 20.65 7.64 11.75
CA ALA A 169 19.56 7.23 12.64
C ALA A 169 18.24 7.04 11.86
N SER A 170 17.95 7.92 10.90
CA SER A 170 16.76 7.81 10.06
C SER A 170 16.76 6.52 9.24
N PHE A 171 17.91 6.11 8.68
CA PHE A 171 18.00 4.82 7.98
C PHE A 171 17.74 3.62 8.91
N VAL A 172 18.23 3.65 10.14
CA VAL A 172 17.94 2.60 11.13
C VAL A 172 16.44 2.54 11.45
N VAL A 173 15.79 3.70 11.58
CA VAL A 173 14.33 3.73 11.78
C VAL A 173 13.59 3.19 10.54
N ILE A 174 14.04 3.53 9.33
CA ILE A 174 13.46 3.01 8.08
C ILE A 174 13.56 1.48 8.03
N THR A 175 14.72 0.89 8.34
CA THR A 175 14.87 -0.57 8.28
C THR A 175 13.99 -1.26 9.31
N LEU A 176 13.99 -0.80 10.57
CA LEU A 176 13.15 -1.35 11.63
C LEU A 176 11.66 -1.24 11.29
N ALA A 177 11.21 -0.07 10.83
CA ALA A 177 9.82 0.15 10.44
C ALA A 177 9.41 -0.69 9.22
N SER A 178 10.34 -0.92 8.27
CA SER A 178 10.09 -1.79 7.12
C SER A 178 9.91 -3.24 7.54
N PHE A 179 10.74 -3.74 8.46
CA PHE A 179 10.56 -5.07 9.04
C PHE A 179 9.22 -5.20 9.76
N MET A 180 8.82 -4.19 10.54
CA MET A 180 7.49 -4.19 11.17
C MET A 180 6.36 -4.30 10.14
N CYS A 181 6.45 -3.57 9.02
CA CYS A 181 5.46 -3.64 7.95
C CYS A 181 5.44 -5.00 7.25
N ALA A 182 6.60 -5.63 7.05
CA ALA A 182 6.72 -6.92 6.37
C ALA A 182 6.20 -8.10 7.23
N PHE A 183 6.42 -8.07 8.55
CA PHE A 183 5.97 -9.13 9.45
C PHE A 183 4.52 -8.96 9.94
N ALA A 184 3.95 -7.76 9.82
CA ALA A 184 2.57 -7.50 10.23
C ALA A 184 1.55 -8.51 9.65
N PRO A 185 1.47 -8.77 8.32
CA PRO A 185 0.49 -9.70 7.75
C PRO A 185 0.69 -11.15 8.20
N HIS A 186 1.94 -11.58 8.42
CA HIS A 186 2.27 -12.95 8.81
C HIS A 186 2.11 -13.25 10.31
N SER A 187 1.87 -12.23 11.13
CA SER A 187 1.77 -12.41 12.57
C SER A 187 0.45 -13.09 12.95
N LYS A 188 0.54 -14.22 13.66
CA LYS A 188 -0.64 -14.98 14.17
C LYS A 188 -1.39 -14.26 15.30
N LEU A 189 -1.09 -12.99 15.56
CA LEU A 189 -1.60 -12.23 16.71
C LEU A 189 -3.03 -11.69 16.51
N GLY A 190 -3.70 -12.02 15.41
CA GLY A 190 -5.05 -11.57 15.12
C GLY A 190 -5.07 -10.21 14.42
N PHE A 191 -6.15 -9.96 13.67
CA PHE A 191 -6.25 -8.86 12.72
C PHE A 191 -5.98 -7.47 13.34
N GLU A 192 -6.54 -7.17 14.51
CA GLU A 192 -6.46 -5.85 15.13
C GLU A 192 -5.02 -5.48 15.51
N ILE A 193 -4.29 -6.43 16.08
CA ILE A 193 -2.89 -6.23 16.50
C ILE A 193 -1.99 -6.10 15.28
N SER A 194 -2.13 -7.02 14.30
CA SER A 194 -1.37 -6.98 13.04
C SER A 194 -1.58 -5.66 12.30
N TYR A 195 -2.82 -5.17 12.24
CA TYR A 195 -3.15 -3.89 11.61
C TYR A 195 -2.54 -2.71 12.36
N ALA A 196 -2.63 -2.68 13.69
CA ALA A 196 -2.03 -1.62 14.50
C ALA A 196 -0.50 -1.55 14.34
N PHE A 197 0.18 -2.70 14.34
CA PHE A 197 1.63 -2.77 14.07
C PHE A 197 1.99 -2.26 12.68
N PHE A 198 1.19 -2.60 11.67
CA PHE A 198 1.39 -2.10 10.31
C PHE A 198 1.21 -0.58 10.21
N VAL A 199 0.13 -0.05 10.79
CA VAL A 199 -0.17 1.40 10.84
C VAL A 199 0.95 2.17 11.55
N LEU A 200 1.43 1.67 12.69
CA LEU A 200 2.54 2.27 13.42
C LEU A 200 3.85 2.21 12.62
N GLY A 201 4.14 1.06 12.00
CA GLY A 201 5.29 0.89 11.12
C GLY A 201 5.26 1.89 9.95
N ARG A 202 4.11 2.06 9.30
CA ARG A 202 3.92 3.03 8.21
C ARG A 202 4.13 4.47 8.66
N PHE A 203 3.66 4.83 9.86
CA PHE A 203 3.89 6.14 10.45
C PHE A 203 5.38 6.40 10.70
N LEU A 204 6.09 5.47 11.35
CA LEU A 204 7.52 5.60 11.63
C LEU A 204 8.35 5.64 10.34
N LEU A 205 8.00 4.81 9.36
CA LEU A 205 8.61 4.78 8.04
C LEU A 205 8.45 6.15 7.35
N ALA A 206 7.25 6.73 7.38
CA ALA A 206 6.98 8.05 6.80
C ALA A 206 7.82 9.15 7.46
N CYS A 207 7.88 9.16 8.80
CA CYS A 207 8.68 10.12 9.56
C CYS A 207 10.15 10.07 9.13
N ALA A 208 10.72 8.86 9.07
CA ALA A 208 12.13 8.66 8.78
C ALA A 208 12.48 8.89 7.31
N ILE A 209 11.62 8.48 6.37
CA ILE A 209 11.75 8.81 4.93
C ILE A 209 11.84 10.32 4.75
N ARG A 210 10.97 11.08 5.43
CA ARG A 210 10.98 12.53 5.32
C ARG A 210 12.23 13.15 5.95
N GLY A 211 12.70 12.59 7.07
CA GLY A 211 13.97 12.97 7.71
C GLY A 211 15.16 12.85 6.75
N VAL A 212 15.32 11.69 6.11
CA VAL A 212 16.40 11.45 5.13
C VAL A 212 16.34 12.43 3.97
N GLY A 213 15.14 12.68 3.43
CA GLY A 213 14.95 13.61 2.32
C GLY A 213 15.36 15.05 2.66
N LEU A 214 14.99 15.53 3.85
CA LEU A 214 15.38 16.86 4.32
C LEU A 214 16.88 16.94 4.57
N THR A 215 17.43 16.05 5.41
CA THR A 215 18.86 16.08 5.75
C THR A 215 19.73 15.89 4.52
N GLY A 216 19.32 15.01 3.60
CA GLY A 216 20.02 14.73 2.35
C GLY A 216 20.05 15.92 1.40
N PHE A 217 18.92 16.63 1.25
CA PHE A 217 18.87 17.86 0.45
C PHE A 217 19.84 18.90 0.98
N VAL A 218 19.81 19.18 2.29
CA VAL A 218 20.67 20.24 2.83
C VAL A 218 22.15 19.86 2.81
N ILE A 219 22.50 18.59 3.05
CA ILE A 219 23.87 18.09 2.86
C ILE A 219 24.32 18.24 1.40
N GLY A 220 23.42 18.02 0.44
CA GLY A 220 23.70 18.23 -0.98
C GLY A 220 24.06 19.69 -1.29
N VAL A 221 23.32 20.64 -0.71
CA VAL A 221 23.59 22.08 -0.85
C VAL A 221 24.87 22.51 -0.12
N GLU A 222 25.24 21.86 0.98
CA GLU A 222 26.48 22.18 1.72
C GLU A 222 27.76 21.66 1.05
N ILE A 223 27.64 20.65 0.19
CA ILE A 223 28.79 20.00 -0.47
C ILE A 223 28.95 20.47 -1.92
N GLY A 224 27.89 20.99 -2.55
CA GLY A 224 27.90 21.54 -3.91
C GLY A 224 28.40 22.97 -3.97
#